data_AF-A0A9E3JSV7-F1
#
_entry.id   AF-A0A9E3JSV7-F1
#
_cell.length_a   1.000
_cell.length_b   1.000
_cell.length_c   1.000
_cell.angle_alpha   90.00
_cell.angle_beta   90.00
_cell.angle_gamma   90.00
#
_symmetry.space_group_name_H-M   'P 1'
#
loop_
_entity.id
_entity.type
_entity.pdbx_description
1 polymer ?
#
loop_
_entity_poly.entity_id
_entity_poly.type
_entity_poly.pdbx_seq_one_letter_code
_entity_poly.pdbx_strand_id
1 'polypeptide(L)'
;MPPSPGLAGFRRATATASLAGIVLALAACGGLRPAPDAAVPRTLATPLADGRTAEGGVVDGFMFAERPGDVAIDPVVHASGTARATGTIEPRHGSTWGGIALSTSLQRSGRALDAGSGRLLAITLASTGSNTLRLRLVGPNAALRDSGCYPVATVRVEPQLKEYTVPIASFAPES
;
A
#
# COMPACT_ATOMS: atom_id res chain seq x y z
N MET A 1 36.71 21.53 -28.88
CA MET A 1 35.44 21.76 -28.16
C MET A 1 34.94 20.42 -27.66
N PRO A 2 34.88 20.18 -26.35
CA PRO A 2 34.22 18.98 -25.82
C PRO A 2 32.70 19.08 -26.02
N PRO A 3 31.99 17.97 -26.26
CA PRO A 3 30.53 18.00 -26.40
C PRO A 3 29.85 18.31 -25.07
N SER A 4 28.90 19.23 -25.10
CA SER A 4 28.02 19.57 -23.97
C SER A 4 27.28 18.31 -23.48
N PRO A 5 27.23 18.04 -22.16
CA PRO A 5 26.40 16.96 -21.64
C PRO A 5 24.93 17.30 -21.87
N GLY A 6 24.25 16.48 -22.65
CA GLY A 6 22.81 16.59 -22.87
C GLY A 6 22.07 16.48 -21.55
N LEU A 7 21.26 17.49 -21.24
CA LEU A 7 20.26 17.45 -20.18
C LEU A 7 19.31 16.27 -20.47
N ALA A 8 19.50 15.16 -19.77
CA ALA A 8 18.53 14.08 -19.73
C ALA A 8 17.19 14.67 -19.30
N GLY A 9 16.17 14.53 -20.17
CA GLY A 9 14.88 15.16 -20.00
C GLY A 9 14.26 14.85 -18.63
N PHE A 10 14.01 15.91 -17.86
CA PHE A 10 13.22 15.85 -16.64
C PHE A 10 11.81 15.34 -16.96
N ARG A 11 11.54 14.06 -16.67
CA ARG A 11 10.18 13.52 -16.74
C ARG A 11 9.49 13.84 -15.42
N ARG A 12 8.57 14.82 -15.45
CA ARG A 12 7.55 14.94 -14.41
C ARG A 12 6.70 13.67 -14.44
N ALA A 13 6.64 12.95 -13.33
CA ALA A 13 5.72 11.84 -13.17
C ALA A 13 4.64 12.23 -12.16
N THR A 14 3.38 12.23 -12.62
CA THR A 14 2.23 12.30 -11.73
C THR A 14 1.90 10.89 -11.28
N ALA A 15 2.11 10.60 -9.99
CA ALA A 15 1.72 9.34 -9.40
C ALA A 15 0.32 9.50 -8.81
N THR A 16 -0.57 8.57 -9.12
CA THR A 16 -1.84 8.40 -8.43
C THR A 16 -1.95 6.97 -7.98
N ALA A 17 -2.33 6.78 -6.71
CA ALA A 17 -2.72 5.50 -6.17
C ALA A 17 -4.08 5.65 -5.49
N SER A 18 -4.97 4.69 -5.73
CA SER A 18 -6.27 4.62 -5.07
C SER A 18 -6.41 3.30 -4.33
N LEU A 19 -6.99 3.36 -3.12
CA LEU A 19 -7.31 2.21 -2.26
C LEU A 19 -8.80 2.24 -1.96
N ALA A 20 -9.52 1.13 -2.17
CA ALA A 20 -10.95 1.05 -1.88
C ALA A 20 -11.34 0.11 -0.74
N GLY A 21 -10.46 -0.81 -0.38
CA GLY A 21 -10.69 -1.68 0.76
C GLY A 21 -9.67 -2.79 0.87
N ILE A 22 -9.60 -3.38 2.06
CA ILE A 22 -8.72 -4.51 2.38
C ILE A 22 -9.55 -5.58 3.07
N VAL A 23 -9.40 -6.83 2.63
CA VAL A 23 -10.05 -8.03 3.15
C VAL A 23 -8.99 -9.10 3.38
N LEU A 24 -9.08 -9.87 4.45
CA LEU A 24 -8.18 -10.98 4.76
C LEU A 24 -8.98 -12.27 4.93
N ALA A 25 -8.57 -13.32 4.23
CA ALA A 25 -9.16 -14.63 4.35
C ALA A 25 -8.36 -15.46 5.37
N LEU A 26 -9.02 -15.85 6.47
CA LEU A 26 -8.43 -16.61 7.59
C LEU A 26 -8.81 -18.09 7.51
N ALA A 27 -7.87 -18.97 7.85
CA ALA A 27 -8.17 -20.40 8.00
C ALA A 27 -8.84 -20.64 9.36
N ALA A 28 -10.00 -21.30 9.36
CA ALA A 28 -10.60 -21.80 10.60
C ALA A 28 -9.84 -23.06 11.05
N CYS A 29 -9.25 -23.05 12.25
CA CYS A 29 -8.76 -24.27 12.89
C CYS A 29 -9.95 -24.96 13.57
N GLY A 30 -10.61 -25.86 12.85
CA GLY A 30 -11.53 -26.85 13.41
C GLY A 30 -11.06 -28.24 13.00
N GLY A 31 -10.78 -29.10 13.97
CA GLY A 31 -10.35 -30.47 13.72
C GLY A 31 -11.36 -31.28 12.91
N LEU A 32 -10.82 -32.23 12.14
CA LEU A 32 -11.48 -33.25 11.29
C LEU A 32 -11.85 -32.78 9.87
N ARG A 33 -11.03 -33.22 8.89
CA ARG A 33 -11.22 -33.14 7.41
C ARG A 33 -12.48 -33.91 6.96
N PRO A 34 -13.05 -33.73 5.74
CA PRO A 34 -12.47 -33.07 4.55
C PRO A 34 -13.40 -32.15 3.72
N ALA A 35 -12.94 -30.93 3.44
CA ALA A 35 -13.27 -30.13 2.24
C ALA A 35 -12.20 -29.02 2.12
N PRO A 36 -11.94 -28.43 0.93
CA PRO A 36 -11.16 -27.20 0.84
C PRO A 36 -11.99 -26.09 1.48
N ASP A 37 -11.86 -25.97 2.80
CA ASP A 37 -12.65 -25.06 3.62
C ASP A 37 -12.41 -23.63 3.14
N ALA A 38 -13.44 -23.01 2.59
CA ALA A 38 -13.38 -21.66 2.07
C ALA A 38 -13.06 -20.73 3.24
N ALA A 39 -11.85 -20.17 3.23
CA ALA A 39 -11.43 -19.20 4.22
C ALA A 39 -12.47 -18.07 4.30
N VAL A 40 -13.07 -17.85 5.47
CA VAL A 40 -14.08 -16.80 5.65
C VAL A 40 -13.40 -15.45 5.42
N PRO A 41 -13.77 -14.70 4.37
CA PRO A 41 -13.19 -13.39 4.10
C PRO A 41 -13.58 -12.43 5.23
N ARG A 42 -12.62 -11.66 5.73
CA ARG A 42 -12.84 -10.64 6.75
C ARG A 42 -12.40 -9.29 6.24
N THR A 43 -13.32 -8.35 6.12
CA THR A 43 -12.96 -6.96 5.81
C THR A 43 -12.15 -6.37 6.95
N LEU A 44 -11.01 -5.78 6.61
CA LEU A 44 -10.04 -5.20 7.54
C LEU A 44 -9.97 -3.68 7.46
N ALA A 45 -10.31 -3.11 6.30
CA ALA A 45 -10.35 -1.67 6.11
C ALA A 45 -11.33 -1.31 5.00
N THR A 46 -12.31 -0.46 5.33
CA THR A 46 -13.22 0.19 4.38
C THR A 46 -13.11 1.69 4.58
N PRO A 47 -12.47 2.44 3.66
CA PRO A 47 -12.32 3.89 3.81
C PRO A 47 -13.67 4.61 3.92
N LEU A 48 -13.71 5.62 4.77
CA LEU A 48 -14.83 6.55 4.93
C LEU A 48 -14.44 7.94 4.41
N ALA A 49 -15.43 8.79 4.14
CA ALA A 49 -15.21 10.14 3.62
C ALA A 49 -14.47 11.07 4.59
N ASP A 50 -14.36 10.73 5.88
CA ASP A 50 -13.68 11.49 6.92
C ASP A 50 -12.20 11.08 7.10
N GLY A 51 -11.68 10.19 6.25
CA GLY A 51 -10.30 9.68 6.34
C GLY A 51 -10.12 8.51 7.30
N ARG A 52 -11.18 8.05 7.96
CA ARG A 52 -11.15 6.86 8.82
C ARG A 52 -11.51 5.60 8.04
N THR A 53 -11.42 4.46 8.68
CA THR A 53 -12.04 3.21 8.20
C THR A 53 -13.24 2.84 9.06
N ALA A 54 -14.21 2.13 8.48
CA ALA A 54 -15.37 1.61 9.20
C ALA A 54 -14.99 0.72 10.40
N GLU A 55 -13.79 0.12 10.36
CA GLU A 55 -13.23 -0.77 11.37
C GLU A 55 -12.49 -0.02 12.49
N GLY A 56 -12.37 1.32 12.38
CA GLY A 56 -11.80 2.20 13.38
C GLY A 56 -10.36 2.63 13.12
N GLY A 57 -9.81 2.28 11.96
CA GLY A 57 -8.49 2.72 11.48
C GLY A 57 -8.51 4.13 10.90
N VAL A 58 -7.35 4.55 10.42
CA VAL A 58 -7.12 5.81 9.70
C VAL A 58 -6.45 5.49 8.37
N VAL A 59 -6.78 6.24 7.32
CA VAL A 59 -6.11 6.19 6.03
C VAL A 59 -5.33 7.49 5.86
N ASP A 60 -4.02 7.37 5.71
CA ASP A 60 -3.10 8.50 5.54
C ASP A 60 -2.27 8.35 4.28
N GLY A 61 -1.80 9.48 3.76
CA GLY A 61 -0.84 9.54 2.66
C GLY A 61 0.47 10.15 3.13
N PHE A 62 1.59 9.63 2.63
CA PHE A 62 2.90 10.19 2.92
C PHE A 62 3.83 10.10 1.71
N MET A 63 4.83 10.99 1.71
CA MET A 63 5.90 11.03 0.73
C MET A 63 7.22 10.60 1.37
N PHE A 64 8.09 10.00 0.57
CA PHE A 64 9.45 9.65 0.97
C PHE A 64 10.39 9.89 -0.20
N ALA A 65 11.61 10.32 0.08
CA ALA A 65 12.67 10.53 -0.90
C ALA A 65 14.03 10.51 -0.20
N GLU A 66 15.07 10.14 -0.93
CA GLU A 66 16.46 10.26 -0.46
C GLU A 66 16.79 11.72 -0.09
N ARG A 67 16.32 12.65 -0.91
CA ARG A 67 16.59 14.08 -0.76
C ARG A 67 15.29 14.85 -0.61
N PRO A 68 15.16 15.72 0.41
CA PRO A 68 13.97 16.55 0.59
C PRO A 68 13.65 17.39 -0.66
N GLY A 69 12.35 17.51 -0.98
CA GLY A 69 11.87 18.32 -2.09
C GLY A 69 11.79 17.61 -3.45
N ASP A 70 12.24 16.35 -3.56
CA ASP A 70 12.13 15.56 -4.81
C ASP A 70 10.78 14.86 -4.98
N VAL A 71 9.98 14.81 -3.91
CA VAL A 71 8.63 14.27 -3.95
C VAL A 71 7.71 15.25 -3.21
N ALA A 72 6.53 15.46 -3.78
CA ALA A 72 5.44 16.18 -3.13
C ALA A 72 4.15 15.36 -3.26
N ILE A 73 3.33 15.40 -2.20
CA ILE A 73 2.01 14.75 -2.17
C ILE A 73 0.94 15.82 -2.01
N ASP A 74 -0.13 15.71 -2.79
CA ASP A 74 -1.35 16.49 -2.60
C ASP A 74 -2.12 15.95 -1.37
N PRO A 75 -3.03 16.73 -0.76
CA PRO A 75 -3.92 16.20 0.26
C PRO A 75 -4.65 14.94 -0.23
N VAL A 76 -4.69 13.90 0.63
CA VAL A 76 -5.40 12.66 0.29
C VAL A 76 -6.89 12.97 0.16
N VAL A 77 -7.47 12.51 -0.95
CA VAL A 77 -8.90 12.64 -1.20
C VAL A 77 -9.60 11.39 -0.69
N HIS A 78 -10.52 11.58 0.25
CA HIS A 78 -11.32 10.52 0.83
C HIS A 78 -12.76 10.58 0.31
N ALA A 79 -13.31 9.41 -0.01
CA ALA A 79 -14.72 9.22 -0.31
C ALA A 79 -15.19 7.91 0.34
N SER A 80 -16.50 7.75 0.52
CA SER A 80 -17.05 6.50 1.07
C SER A 80 -16.64 5.32 0.19
N GLY A 81 -15.83 4.43 0.74
CA GLY A 81 -15.27 3.26 0.07
C GLY A 81 -14.01 3.51 -0.76
N THR A 82 -13.42 4.71 -0.79
CA THR A 82 -12.14 4.95 -1.49
C THR A 82 -11.27 6.03 -0.85
N ALA A 83 -9.95 5.89 -0.96
CA ALA A 83 -8.97 6.92 -0.67
C ALA A 83 -8.00 7.04 -1.85
N ARG A 84 -7.62 8.26 -2.20
CA ARG A 84 -6.75 8.55 -3.35
C ARG A 84 -5.60 9.47 -2.94
N ALA A 85 -4.38 9.03 -3.19
CA ALA A 85 -3.19 9.86 -3.13
C ALA A 85 -2.79 10.28 -4.54
N THR A 86 -2.46 11.56 -4.71
CA THR A 86 -1.87 12.11 -5.93
C THR A 86 -0.65 12.93 -5.56
N GLY A 87 0.31 13.06 -6.47
CA GLY A 87 1.40 14.00 -6.28
C GLY A 87 2.43 13.92 -7.40
N THR A 88 3.57 14.55 -7.15
CA THR A 88 4.66 14.70 -8.11
C THR A 88 5.93 14.05 -7.60
N ILE A 89 6.60 13.34 -8.50
CA ILE A 89 7.95 12.80 -8.29
C ILE A 89 8.85 13.50 -9.30
N GLU A 90 9.74 14.34 -8.79
CA GLU A 90 10.67 15.15 -9.57
C GLU A 90 12.05 15.09 -8.90
N PRO A 91 13.01 14.26 -9.37
CA PRO A 91 14.33 14.10 -8.74
C PRO A 91 15.24 15.32 -9.00
N ARG A 92 14.80 16.52 -8.64
CA ARG A 92 15.49 17.80 -8.86
C ARG A 92 16.83 17.86 -8.15
N HIS A 93 16.87 17.29 -6.95
CA HIS A 93 18.04 17.22 -6.12
C HIS A 93 18.81 15.92 -6.34
N GLY A 94 18.38 15.04 -7.26
CA GLY A 94 19.10 13.83 -7.64
C GLY A 94 18.84 12.62 -6.76
N SER A 95 17.65 12.51 -6.13
CA SER A 95 17.27 11.29 -5.41
C SER A 95 17.31 10.07 -6.32
N THR A 96 17.95 9.00 -5.85
CA THR A 96 17.93 7.69 -6.53
C THR A 96 16.70 6.87 -6.17
N TRP A 97 16.01 7.24 -5.09
CA TRP A 97 14.75 6.64 -4.66
C TRP A 97 13.79 7.67 -4.06
N GLY A 98 12.50 7.42 -4.23
CA GLY A 98 11.41 8.21 -3.66
C GLY A 98 10.05 7.76 -4.16
N GLY A 99 8.99 8.21 -3.52
CA GLY A 99 7.62 7.87 -3.89
C GLY A 99 6.56 8.40 -2.95
N ILE A 100 5.32 8.09 -3.31
CA ILE A 100 4.11 8.40 -2.55
C ILE A 100 3.50 7.08 -2.10
N ALA A 101 3.02 7.03 -0.87
CA ALA A 101 2.38 5.86 -0.30
C ALA A 101 1.05 6.24 0.38
N LEU A 102 0.12 5.28 0.38
CA LEU A 102 -1.04 5.26 1.25
C LEU A 102 -0.79 4.22 2.35
N SER A 103 -1.09 4.59 3.58
CA SER A 103 -1.10 3.69 4.74
C SER A 103 -2.49 3.61 5.32
N THR A 104 -2.86 2.43 5.81
CA THR A 104 -4.05 2.29 6.64
C THR A 104 -3.77 1.40 7.84
N SER A 105 -4.27 1.79 9.01
CA SER A 105 -4.15 0.99 10.22
C SER A 105 -5.23 -0.09 10.26
N LEU A 106 -4.80 -1.35 10.36
CA LEU A 106 -5.68 -2.49 10.49
C LEU A 106 -5.98 -2.71 11.98
N GLN A 107 -7.06 -2.10 12.45
CA GLN A 107 -7.50 -2.21 13.83
C GLN A 107 -8.94 -2.69 13.91
N ARG A 108 -9.29 -3.33 15.02
CA ARG A 108 -10.66 -3.65 15.38
C ARG A 108 -10.88 -3.39 16.86
N SER A 109 -11.88 -2.57 17.18
CA SER A 109 -12.20 -2.22 18.57
C SER A 109 -10.97 -1.70 19.34
N GLY A 110 -10.10 -0.94 18.66
CA GLY A 110 -8.88 -0.37 19.22
C GLY A 110 -7.68 -1.33 19.37
N ARG A 111 -7.75 -2.55 18.84
CA ARG A 111 -6.65 -3.53 18.87
C ARG A 111 -6.10 -3.82 17.49
N ALA A 112 -4.78 -3.96 17.37
CA ALA A 112 -4.13 -4.41 16.14
C ALA A 112 -4.59 -5.83 15.78
N LEU A 113 -4.81 -6.06 14.49
CA LEU A 113 -5.22 -7.36 13.97
C LEU A 113 -4.00 -8.27 13.73
N ASP A 114 -4.09 -9.53 14.12
CA ASP A 114 -3.12 -10.55 13.74
C ASP A 114 -3.43 -11.04 12.32
N ALA A 115 -2.64 -10.56 11.36
CA ALA A 115 -2.73 -10.98 9.95
C ALA A 115 -1.96 -12.29 9.66
N GLY A 116 -1.15 -12.80 10.60
CA GLY A 116 -0.30 -13.97 10.41
C GLY A 116 -1.08 -15.29 10.28
N SER A 117 -2.32 -15.32 10.75
CA SER A 117 -3.23 -16.46 10.56
C SER A 117 -3.98 -16.43 9.22
N GLY A 118 -3.85 -15.34 8.45
CA GLY A 118 -4.45 -15.19 7.13
C GLY A 118 -3.65 -15.90 6.05
N ARG A 119 -4.34 -16.43 5.03
CA ARG A 119 -3.69 -17.02 3.85
C ARG A 119 -3.60 -16.05 2.69
N LEU A 120 -4.64 -15.23 2.51
CA LEU A 120 -4.82 -14.34 1.37
C LEU A 120 -5.26 -12.97 1.85
N LEU A 121 -4.68 -11.92 1.27
CA LEU A 121 -5.07 -10.53 1.40
C LEU A 121 -5.76 -10.10 0.10
N ALA A 122 -7.06 -9.83 0.13
CA ALA A 122 -7.75 -9.13 -0.94
C ALA A 122 -7.62 -7.62 -0.73
N ILE A 123 -7.24 -6.89 -1.77
CA ILE A 123 -7.11 -5.44 -1.72
C ILE A 123 -7.58 -4.83 -3.03
N THR A 124 -8.39 -3.77 -2.95
CA THR A 124 -8.91 -3.10 -4.14
C THR A 124 -8.07 -1.88 -4.45
N LEU A 125 -7.35 -1.90 -5.59
CA LEU A 125 -6.34 -0.92 -5.98
C LEU A 125 -6.55 -0.39 -7.40
N ALA A 126 -6.07 0.83 -7.65
CA ALA A 126 -5.86 1.39 -8.98
C ALA A 126 -4.64 2.32 -9.01
N SER A 127 -4.06 2.54 -10.19
CA SER A 127 -3.01 3.55 -10.40
C SER A 127 -3.17 4.32 -11.71
N THR A 128 -2.60 5.51 -11.88
CA THR A 128 -2.77 6.34 -13.10
C THR A 128 -2.36 5.66 -14.43
N GLY A 129 -1.63 4.56 -14.37
CA GLY A 129 -1.24 3.70 -15.49
C GLY A 129 -1.09 2.25 -15.01
N SER A 130 -0.67 1.35 -15.91
CA SER A 130 -0.19 0.03 -15.48
C SER A 130 1.15 0.18 -14.76
N ASN A 131 1.14 0.07 -13.43
CA ASN A 131 2.32 0.24 -12.59
C ASN A 131 2.49 -0.92 -11.62
N THR A 132 3.65 -0.98 -11.01
CA THR A 132 3.96 -1.95 -9.97
C THR A 132 3.95 -1.23 -8.62
N LEU A 133 3.02 -1.61 -7.75
CA LEU A 133 2.93 -1.10 -6.39
C LEU A 133 3.58 -2.09 -5.41
N ARG A 134 4.23 -1.52 -4.38
CA ARG A 134 4.78 -2.28 -3.26
C ARG A 134 3.79 -2.23 -2.11
N LEU A 135 3.37 -3.39 -1.64
CA LEU A 135 2.53 -3.55 -0.45
C LEU A 135 3.42 -3.97 0.71
N ARG A 136 3.30 -3.27 1.84
CA ARG A 136 4.08 -3.56 3.05
C ARG A 136 3.13 -3.83 4.22
N LEU A 137 3.36 -4.91 4.94
CA LEU A 137 2.62 -5.22 6.17
C LEU A 137 3.43 -4.76 7.38
N VAL A 138 2.91 -3.75 8.07
CA VAL A 138 3.58 -3.10 9.20
C VAL A 138 2.97 -3.59 10.50
N GLY A 139 3.80 -4.20 11.35
CA GLY A 139 3.44 -4.66 12.69
C GLY A 139 3.60 -3.58 13.77
N PRO A 140 3.31 -3.91 15.04
CA PRO A 140 3.41 -2.96 16.16
C PRO A 140 4.85 -2.68 16.62
N ASN A 141 5.85 -3.41 16.10
CA ASN A 141 7.24 -3.26 16.53
C ASN A 141 7.85 -1.98 15.94
N ALA A 142 8.09 -0.97 16.78
CA ALA A 142 8.67 0.30 16.37
C ALA A 142 10.09 0.15 15.78
N ALA A 143 10.94 -0.71 16.35
CA ALA A 143 12.30 -0.90 15.84
C ALA A 143 12.32 -1.49 14.42
N LEU A 144 11.41 -2.42 14.10
CA LEU A 144 11.25 -2.95 12.72
C LEU A 144 10.64 -1.93 11.77
N ARG A 145 9.80 -1.03 12.28
CA ARG A 145 9.23 0.08 11.50
C ARG A 145 10.29 1.09 11.11
N ASP A 146 11.09 1.49 12.08
CA ASP A 146 12.05 2.57 11.92
C ASP A 146 13.25 2.10 11.08
N SER A 147 13.57 0.81 11.11
CA SER A 147 14.55 0.18 10.20
C SER A 147 14.00 -0.13 8.80
N GLY A 148 12.68 -0.05 8.59
CA GLY A 148 12.04 -0.34 7.30
C GLY A 148 12.02 -1.82 6.90
N CYS A 149 12.42 -2.73 7.79
CA CYS A 149 12.58 -4.17 7.52
C CYS A 149 11.27 -4.98 7.46
N TYR A 150 10.14 -4.33 7.20
CA TYR A 150 8.88 -5.03 7.06
C TYR A 150 8.79 -5.76 5.73
N PRO A 151 8.12 -6.92 5.69
CA PRO A 151 8.05 -7.70 4.49
C PRO A 151 7.18 -7.01 3.44
N VAL A 152 7.57 -7.16 2.18
CA VAL A 152 6.96 -6.50 1.03
C VAL A 152 6.50 -7.54 0.01
N ALA A 153 5.31 -7.31 -0.54
CA ALA A 153 4.82 -7.97 -1.74
C ALA A 153 4.71 -6.94 -2.86
N THR A 154 4.87 -7.39 -4.10
CA THR A 154 4.84 -6.53 -5.27
C THR A 154 3.65 -6.91 -6.14
N VAL A 155 2.81 -5.93 -6.48
CA VAL A 155 1.56 -6.16 -7.24
C VAL A 155 1.55 -5.27 -8.46
N ARG A 156 1.32 -5.86 -9.64
CA ARG A 156 1.05 -5.10 -10.86
C ARG A 156 -0.40 -4.62 -10.83
N VAL A 157 -0.59 -3.31 -10.82
CA VAL A 157 -1.87 -2.63 -10.70
C VAL A 157 -2.21 -1.91 -11.99
N GLU A 158 -3.47 -2.01 -12.39
CA GLU A 158 -4.04 -1.40 -13.58
C GLU A 158 -4.75 -0.06 -13.27
N PRO A 159 -5.09 0.72 -14.31
CA PRO A 159 -5.86 1.95 -14.16
C PRO A 159 -7.24 1.79 -13.55
N GLN A 160 -7.87 0.64 -13.78
CA GLN A 160 -9.20 0.34 -13.28
C GLN A 160 -9.13 -0.15 -11.84
N LEU A 161 -10.02 0.39 -11.01
CA LEU A 161 -10.20 -0.07 -9.64
C LEU A 161 -10.70 -1.51 -9.65
N LYS A 162 -9.88 -2.44 -9.17
CA LYS A 162 -10.22 -3.87 -9.10
C LYS A 162 -9.59 -4.53 -7.88
N GLU A 163 -10.15 -5.66 -7.49
CA GLU A 163 -9.64 -6.48 -6.41
C GLU A 163 -8.40 -7.28 -6.86
N TYR A 164 -7.39 -7.31 -6.01
CA TYR A 164 -6.19 -8.12 -6.13
C TYR A 164 -6.07 -9.02 -4.91
N THR A 165 -5.89 -10.32 -5.15
CA THR A 165 -5.64 -11.28 -4.08
C THR A 165 -4.14 -11.56 -3.99
N VAL A 166 -3.55 -11.23 -2.84
CA VAL A 166 -2.12 -11.36 -2.57
C VAL A 166 -1.92 -12.43 -1.49
N PRO A 167 -1.20 -13.53 -1.78
CA PRO A 167 -0.87 -14.51 -0.76
C PRO A 167 -0.01 -13.90 0.35
N ILE A 168 -0.36 -14.14 1.61
CA ILE A 168 0.46 -13.65 2.75
C ILE A 168 1.88 -14.21 2.68
N ALA A 169 2.04 -15.44 2.17
CA ALA A 169 3.35 -16.06 1.94
C ALA A 169 4.22 -15.37 0.87
N SER A 170 3.66 -14.45 0.07
CA SER A 170 4.44 -13.68 -0.92
C SER A 170 5.15 -12.45 -0.33
N PHE A 171 4.83 -12.07 0.90
CA PHE A 171 5.51 -11.00 1.61
C PHE A 171 6.83 -11.52 2.17
N ALA A 172 7.94 -10.97 1.67
CA ALA A 172 9.30 -11.34 2.07
C ALA A 172 10.10 -10.09 2.48
N PRO A 173 11.19 -10.23 3.28
CA PRO A 173 12.11 -9.13 3.52
C PRO A 173 12.61 -8.50 2.21
N GLU A 174 12.88 -7.20 2.22
CA GLU A 174 13.48 -6.55 1.05
C GLU A 174 14.90 -7.10 0.81
N SER A 175 15.15 -7.58 -0.41
CA SER A 175 16.44 -8.10 -0.87
C SER A 175 17.28 -7.02 -1.54
#